data_AF-A0ABD0RXF4-F1
#
_entry.id   AF-A0ABD0RXF4-F1
#
_cell.length_a   1.000
_cell.length_b   1.000
_cell.length_c   1.000
_cell.angle_alpha   90.00
_cell.angle_beta   90.00
_cell.angle_gamma   90.00
#
_symmetry.space_group_name_H-M   'P 1'
#
loop_
_entity.id
_entity.type
_entity.pdbx_description
1 polymer ?
#
loop_
_entity_poly.entity_id
_entity_poly.type
_entity_poly.pdbx_seq_one_letter_code
_entity_poly.pdbx_strand_id
1 'polypeptide(L)' 'NLTGDSGIYIKRCCKGFCIDILKKIAKSVKFTYDLYLVTNGKHGKKINGTWNGMVGE' A
#
# COMPACT_ATOMS: atom_id res chain seq x y z
N ASN A 1 -9.82 17.44 -24.50
CA ASN A 1 -10.52 16.26 -23.94
C ASN A 1 -9.56 15.11 -23.73
N LEU A 2 -9.00 15.03 -22.51
CA LEU A 2 -8.40 13.82 -21.95
C LEU A 2 -8.74 13.82 -20.47
N THR A 3 -9.98 13.44 -20.15
CA THR A 3 -10.41 13.09 -18.79
C THR A 3 -9.84 11.70 -18.47
N GLY A 4 -8.58 11.66 -18.06
CA GLY A 4 -7.99 10.54 -17.35
C GLY A 4 -7.95 10.92 -15.88
N ASP A 5 -8.52 10.08 -15.02
CA ASP A 5 -8.46 10.19 -13.56
C ASP A 5 -7.01 10.07 -13.07
N SER A 6 -6.22 11.14 -13.27
CA SER A 6 -4.91 11.28 -12.65
C SER A 6 -5.12 11.71 -11.21
N GLY A 7 -5.57 10.75 -10.39
CA GLY A 7 -5.52 10.83 -8.95
C GLY A 7 -4.14 11.34 -8.55
N ILE A 8 -4.08 12.52 -7.96
CA ILE A 8 -2.84 13.22 -7.63
C ILE A 8 -2.01 12.27 -6.76
N TYR A 9 -0.92 11.72 -7.30
CA TYR A 9 0.03 10.91 -6.54
C TYR A 9 0.80 11.84 -5.59
N ILE A 10 0.21 12.09 -4.42
CA ILE A 10 0.84 12.91 -3.38
C ILE A 10 1.90 12.04 -2.72
N LYS A 11 3.18 12.36 -2.97
CA LYS A 11 4.28 11.73 -2.24
C LYS A 11 4.20 12.13 -0.77
N ARG A 12 4.09 11.13 0.10
CA ARG A 12 4.04 11.31 1.57
C ARG A 12 5.18 10.54 2.23
N CYS A 13 5.65 11.05 3.37
CA CYS A 13 6.60 10.35 4.21
C CYS A 13 5.86 9.48 5.23
N CYS A 14 6.16 8.18 5.27
CA CYS A 14 5.63 7.25 6.27
C CYS A 14 6.68 6.94 7.33
N LYS A 15 6.28 6.99 8.61
CA LYS A 15 7.13 6.64 9.77
C LYS A 15 6.30 5.85 10.79
N GLY A 16 6.93 4.90 11.45
CA GLY A 16 6.32 4.10 12.51
C GLY A 16 7.05 2.78 12.71
N PHE A 17 6.71 2.06 13.78
CA PHE A 17 7.36 0.80 14.14
C PHE A 17 7.39 -0.22 12.99
N CYS A 18 6.25 -0.44 12.32
CA CYS A 18 6.17 -1.38 11.20
C CYS A 18 6.98 -0.93 9.97
N ILE A 19 7.14 0.38 9.76
CA ILE A 19 7.97 0.91 8.67
C ILE A 19 9.46 0.65 8.94
N ASP A 20 9.89 0.78 10.19
CA ASP A 20 11.28 0.50 10.57
C ASP A 20 11.61 -1.00 10.45
N ILE A 21 10.66 -1.87 10.80
CA ILE A 21 10.75 -3.31 10.54
C ILE A 21 10.87 -3.58 9.04
N LEU A 22 9.98 -3.02 8.22
CA LEU A 22 10.01 -3.20 6.76
C LEU A 22 11.38 -2.81 6.17
N LYS A 23 11.92 -1.65 6.57
CA LYS A 23 13.25 -1.19 6.16
C LYS A 23 14.36 -2.16 6.58
N LYS A 24 14.29 -2.70 7.81
CA LYS A 24 15.27 -3.67 8.30
C LYS A 24 15.24 -4.96 7.49
N ILE A 25 14.05 -5.48 7.21
CA ILE A 25 13.86 -6.70 6.41
C ILE A 25 14.37 -6.46 4.98
N ALA A 26 14.01 -5.34 4.35
CA ALA A 26 14.48 -4.97 3.02
C ALA A 26 16.01 -4.95 2.92
N LYS A 27 16.70 -4.37 3.91
CA LYS A 27 18.17 -4.33 3.97
C LYS A 27 18.80 -5.71 4.17
N SER A 28 18.16 -6.59 4.95
CA SER A 28 18.65 -7.95 5.21
C SER A 28 18.46 -8.87 4.01
N VAL A 29 17.27 -8.84 3.39
CA VAL A 29 16.87 -9.73 2.29
C VAL A 29 17.29 -9.18 0.92
N LYS A 30 17.69 -7.90 0.84
CA LYS A 30 18.16 -7.21 -0.38
C LYS A 30 17.08 -7.03 -1.44
N PHE A 31 15.91 -6.53 -1.04
CA PHE A 31 14.88 -6.10 -1.99
C PHE A 31 14.59 -4.59 -1.86
N THR A 32 14.04 -4.03 -2.94
CA THR A 32 13.51 -2.67 -3.01
C THR A 32 11.98 -2.71 -3.07
N TYR A 33 11.32 -1.64 -2.63
CA TYR A 33 9.87 -1.57 -2.61
C TYR A 33 9.40 -0.13 -2.85
N ASP A 34 8.24 0.01 -3.48
CA ASP A 34 7.46 1.24 -3.51
C ASP A 34 6.26 1.08 -2.57
N LEU A 35 6.03 2.09 -1.72
CA LEU A 35 5.01 2.02 -0.68
C LEU A 35 3.78 2.84 -1.08
N TYR A 36 2.61 2.21 -1.04
CA TYR A 36 1.31 2.84 -1.30
C TYR A 36 0.34 2.60 -0.16
N LEU A 37 -0.59 3.54 0.02
CA LEU A 37 -1.71 3.36 0.95
C LEU A 37 -2.84 2.63 0.22
N VAL A 38 -3.48 1.70 0.93
CA VAL A 38 -4.64 0.95 0.44
C VAL A 38 -5.72 1.92 -0.03
N THR A 39 -6.18 1.73 -1.26
CA THR A 39 -7.02 2.72 -1.95
C THR A 39 -8.35 2.95 -1.23
N ASN A 40 -8.95 1.88 -0.71
CA ASN A 40 -10.23 1.93 -0.01
C ASN A 40 -10.11 2.12 1.52
N GLY A 41 -8.89 2.19 2.06
CA GLY A 41 -8.61 2.37 3.49
C GLY A 41 -9.06 1.21 4.41
N LYS A 42 -9.45 0.06 3.87
CA LYS A 42 -9.92 -1.11 4.63
C LYS A 42 -8.80 -2.13 4.80
N HIS A 43 -8.74 -2.75 5.97
CA HIS A 43 -7.80 -3.85 6.22
C HIS A 43 -8.12 -5.07 5.35
N GLY A 44 -9.36 -5.56 5.41
CA GLY A 44 -9.85 -6.55 4.48
C GLY A 44 -11.00 -7.37 5.07
N LYS A 45 -11.94 -7.74 4.21
CA LYS A 45 -13.12 -8.55 4.54
C LYS A 45 -13.49 -9.39 3.34
N LYS A 46 -13.91 -10.63 3.58
CA LYS A 46 -14.46 -11.51 2.54
C LYS A 46 -15.92 -11.13 2.26
N ILE A 47 -16.21 -10.71 1.04
CA ILE A 47 -17.54 -10.35 0.56
C ILE A 47 -17.81 -11.16 -0.70
N ASN A 48 -18.90 -11.93 -0.72
CA ASN A 48 -19.30 -12.76 -1.85
C ASN A 48 -18.18 -13.69 -2.36
N GLY A 49 -17.41 -14.26 -1.45
CA GLY A 49 -16.30 -15.16 -1.78
C GLY A 49 -14.95 -14.47 -2.05
N THR A 50 -14.93 -13.15 -2.27
CA THR A 50 -13.73 -12.39 -2.63
C THR A 50 -13.25 -11.50 -1.47
N TRP A 51 -11.94 -11.40 -1.27
CA TRP A 51 -11.37 -10.47 -0.30
C TRP A 51 -11.32 -9.05 -0.86
N ASN A 52 -11.61 -8.06 -0.02
CA ASN A 52 -11.38 -6.64 -0.31
C ASN A 52 -10.29 -6.05 0.60
N GLY A 53 -10.03 -4.74 0.47
CA GLY A 53 -9.07 -4.04 1.31
C GLY A 53 -7.63 -4.43 1.01
N MET A 54 -6.73 -4.20 1.97
CA MET A 54 -5.32 -4.58 1.92
C MET A 54 -5.08 -6.06 1.56
N VAL A 55 -6.00 -6.95 1.93
CA VAL A 55 -5.88 -8.39 1.66
C VAL A 55 -6.27 -8.74 0.22
N GLY A 56 -7.15 -7.95 -0.40
CA GLY A 56 -7.63 -8.17 -1.76
C GLY A 56 -6.94 -7.31 -2.82
N GLU A 57 -6.13 -6.34 -2.41
CA GLU A 57 -5.21 -5.57 -3.25
C GLU A 57 -3.86 -6.30 -3.33
#